data_AF-A0A402AI86-F1
#
_entry.id   AF-A0A402AI86-F1
#
_cell.length_a   1.000
_cell.length_b   1.000
_cell.length_c   1.000
_cell.angle_alpha   90.00
_cell.angle_beta   90.00
_cell.angle_gamma   90.00
#
_symmetry.space_group_name_H-M   'P 1'
#
loop_
_entity.id
_entity.type
_entity.pdbx_description
1 polymer ?
#
loop_
_entity_poly.entity_id
_entity_poly.type
_entity_poly.pdbx_seq_one_letter_code
_entity_poly.pdbx_strand_id
1 'polypeptide(L)'
;MISEQAKQRMRDLASRYPAPRSAVMPSLHIAQQEEGYITSEGLQAVAEAINLTVDDVESIATFYTMYYQKPQGKKIINVCTSISCYLRNCDALVSHLEQRLGIKRGETTADGNYTLNTVECIASCSSAPLYRSMATSMST
;
A
#
# COMPACT_ATOMS: atom_id res chain seq x y z
N MET A 1 6.79 14.90 4.47
CA MET A 1 6.08 16.20 4.30
C MET A 1 5.37 16.16 2.96
N ILE A 2 4.03 16.10 2.99
CA ILE A 2 3.19 16.09 1.79
C ILE A 2 3.35 17.42 1.03
N SER A 3 3.66 17.36 -0.27
CA SER A 3 3.83 18.55 -1.11
C SER A 3 2.51 19.28 -1.34
N GLU A 4 2.58 20.59 -1.59
CA GLU A 4 1.41 21.36 -1.98
C GLU A 4 0.78 20.86 -3.29
N GLN A 5 1.59 20.27 -4.18
CA GLN A 5 1.08 19.63 -5.40
C GLN A 5 0.19 18.43 -5.05
N ALA A 6 0.60 17.59 -4.10
CA ALA A 6 -0.20 16.46 -3.64
C ALA A 6 -1.49 16.92 -2.95
N LYS A 7 -1.42 17.92 -2.06
CA LYS A 7 -2.62 18.50 -1.43
C LYS A 7 -3.59 19.09 -2.45
N GLN A 8 -3.08 19.75 -3.50
CA GLN A 8 -3.93 20.25 -4.58
C GLN A 8 -4.61 19.10 -5.33
N ARG A 9 -3.89 18.02 -5.64
CA ARG A 9 -4.48 16.83 -6.27
C ARG A 9 -5.57 16.20 -5.40
N MET A 10 -5.41 16.18 -4.08
CA MET A 10 -6.43 15.72 -3.15
C MET A 10 -7.69 16.61 -3.19
N ARG A 11 -7.52 17.94 -3.22
CA ARG A 11 -8.63 18.90 -3.37
C ARG A 11 -9.36 18.74 -4.70
N ASP A 12 -8.62 18.63 -5.80
CA ASP A 12 -9.17 18.43 -7.15
C ASP A 12 -9.88 17.08 -7.30
N LEU A 13 -9.48 16.09 -6.51
CA LEU A 13 -10.13 14.80 -6.47
C LEU A 13 -11.42 14.86 -5.64
N ALA A 14 -11.39 15.55 -4.50
CA ALA A 14 -12.56 15.76 -3.65
C ALA A 14 -13.68 16.49 -4.38
N SER A 15 -13.37 17.45 -5.24
CA SER A 15 -14.36 18.20 -6.03
C SER A 15 -15.13 17.33 -7.05
N ARG A 16 -14.64 16.12 -7.36
CA ARG A 16 -15.33 15.18 -8.26
C ARG A 16 -16.44 14.40 -7.56
N TYR A 17 -16.48 14.43 -6.24
CA TYR A 17 -17.45 13.69 -5.44
C TYR A 17 -18.49 14.63 -4.82
N PRO A 18 -19.76 14.21 -4.72
CA PRO A 18 -20.78 14.99 -4.03
C PRO A 18 -20.57 15.02 -2.51
N ALA A 19 -19.88 14.02 -1.95
CA ALA A 19 -19.59 13.90 -0.52
C ALA A 19 -18.08 13.79 -0.29
N PRO A 20 -17.46 14.65 0.55
CA PRO A 20 -16.01 14.68 0.77
C PRO A 20 -15.43 13.35 1.29
N ARG A 21 -16.20 12.62 2.11
CA ARG A 21 -15.83 11.28 2.63
C ARG A 21 -15.49 10.27 1.53
N SER A 22 -16.08 10.41 0.35
CA SER A 22 -15.82 9.52 -0.79
C SER A 22 -14.40 9.67 -1.34
N ALA A 23 -13.75 10.81 -1.10
CA ALA A 23 -12.41 11.10 -1.58
C ALA A 23 -11.29 10.60 -0.63
N VAL A 24 -11.63 10.12 0.58
CA VAL A 24 -10.62 9.70 1.57
C VAL A 24 -9.70 8.62 1.03
N MET A 25 -10.26 7.53 0.50
CA MET A 25 -9.46 6.39 0.03
C MET A 25 -8.45 6.78 -1.06
N PRO A 26 -8.83 7.47 -2.14
CA PRO A 26 -7.87 7.83 -3.15
C PRO A 26 -6.95 9.00 -2.72
N SER A 27 -7.36 9.87 -1.78
CA SER A 27 -6.44 10.85 -1.16
C SER A 27 -5.36 10.17 -0.31
N LEU A 28 -5.71 9.12 0.44
CA LEU A 28 -4.73 8.28 1.15
C LEU A 28 -3.75 7.58 0.20
N HIS A 29 -4.19 7.21 -1.02
CA HIS A 29 -3.26 6.69 -2.03
C HIS A 29 -2.25 7.75 -2.47
N ILE A 30 -2.67 9.01 -2.62
CA ILE A 30 -1.76 10.11 -2.97
C ILE A 30 -0.73 10.30 -1.84
N ALA A 31 -1.18 10.32 -0.59
CA ALA A 31 -0.27 10.45 0.56
C ALA A 31 0.75 9.30 0.62
N GLN A 32 0.29 8.06 0.48
CA GLN A 32 1.17 6.88 0.47
C GLN A 32 2.14 6.87 -0.73
N GLN A 33 1.74 7.37 -1.90
CA GLN A 33 2.62 7.45 -3.06
C GLN A 33 3.79 8.41 -2.85
N GLU A 34 3.60 9.45 -2.04
CA GLU A 34 4.60 10.48 -1.78
C GLU A 34 5.57 10.07 -0.66
N GLU A 35 5.05 9.48 0.42
CA GLU A 35 5.85 9.14 1.60
C GLU A 35 6.20 7.64 1.71
N GLY A 36 5.64 6.81 0.83
CA GLY A 36 5.84 5.36 0.77
C GLY A 36 4.98 4.55 1.75
N TYR A 37 4.42 5.19 2.77
CA TYR A 37 3.50 4.64 3.77
C TYR A 37 2.67 5.78 4.37
N ILE A 38 1.66 5.48 5.18
CA ILE A 38 0.81 6.49 5.84
C ILE A 38 1.48 6.97 7.12
N THR A 39 1.88 8.24 7.13
CA THR A 39 2.41 8.95 8.30
C THR A 39 1.30 9.75 9.00
N SER A 40 1.56 10.21 10.22
CA SER A 40 0.66 11.12 10.94
C SER A 40 0.48 12.45 10.17
N GLU A 41 1.55 12.97 9.56
CA GLU A 41 1.51 14.16 8.72
C GLU A 41 0.68 13.93 7.46
N GLY A 42 0.75 12.74 6.87
CA GLY A 42 -0.05 12.33 5.72
C GLY A 42 -1.54 12.26 6.06
N LEU A 43 -1.90 11.70 7.22
CA LEU A 43 -3.29 11.69 7.70
C LEU A 43 -3.83 13.11 7.89
N GLN A 44 -3.05 13.97 8.55
CA GLN A 44 -3.43 15.36 8.76
C GLN A 44 -3.60 16.12 7.44
N ALA A 45 -2.66 15.97 6.50
CA ALA A 45 -2.75 16.63 5.20
C ALA A 45 -3.98 16.18 4.39
N VAL A 46 -4.34 14.89 4.45
CA VAL A 46 -5.55 14.37 3.81
C VAL A 46 -6.80 14.96 4.46
N ALA A 47 -6.88 14.95 5.79
CA ALA A 47 -7.99 15.49 6.56
C ALA A 47 -8.24 16.97 6.25
N GLU A 48 -7.17 17.78 6.24
CA GLU A 48 -7.22 19.20 5.88
C GLU A 48 -7.65 19.42 4.42
N ALA A 49 -7.13 18.63 3.47
CA ALA A 49 -7.40 18.80 2.06
C ALA A 49 -8.86 18.49 1.67
N ILE A 50 -9.52 17.56 2.38
CA ILE A 50 -10.89 17.13 2.08
C ILE A 50 -11.92 17.59 3.12
N ASN A 51 -11.50 18.42 4.08
CA ASN A 51 -12.33 18.98 5.15
C ASN A 51 -13.03 17.91 6.00
N LEU A 52 -12.25 16.98 6.54
CA LEU A 52 -12.69 15.95 7.49
C LEU A 52 -11.82 15.96 8.75
N THR A 53 -12.24 15.20 9.76
CA THR A 53 -11.42 14.98 10.97
C THR A 53 -10.31 13.97 10.69
N VAL A 54 -9.22 14.04 11.45
CA VAL A 54 -8.13 13.06 11.37
C VAL A 54 -8.65 11.67 11.73
N ASP A 55 -9.50 11.55 12.76
CA ASP A 55 -10.10 10.29 13.20
C ASP A 55 -10.92 9.60 12.08
N ASP A 56 -11.70 10.37 11.31
CA ASP A 56 -12.44 9.82 10.16
C ASP A 56 -11.48 9.20 9.12
N VAL A 57 -10.35 9.87 8.86
CA VAL A 57 -9.35 9.41 7.89
C VAL A 57 -8.58 8.21 8.43
N GLU A 58 -8.17 8.24 9.71
CA GLU A 58 -7.43 7.17 10.38
C GLU A 58 -8.26 5.87 10.48
N SER A 59 -9.56 5.99 10.75
CA SER A 59 -10.46 4.83 10.77
C SER A 59 -10.48 4.07 9.43
N ILE A 60 -10.35 4.80 8.31
CA ILE A 60 -10.31 4.22 6.97
C ILE A 60 -8.91 3.67 6.67
N ALA A 61 -7.86 4.40 7.04
CA ALA A 61 -6.48 3.98 6.84
C ALA A 61 -6.13 2.68 7.60
N THR A 62 -6.72 2.49 8.79
CA THR A 62 -6.52 1.28 9.61
C THR A 62 -7.37 0.09 9.15
N PHE A 63 -8.54 0.35 8.55
CA PHE A 63 -9.44 -0.70 8.09
C PHE A 63 -8.95 -1.41 6.81
N TYR A 64 -8.37 -0.67 5.87
CA TYR A 64 -7.93 -1.24 4.59
C TYR A 64 -6.45 -1.61 4.59
N THR A 65 -6.16 -2.89 4.37
CA THR A 65 -4.79 -3.47 4.34
C THR A 65 -3.88 -2.92 3.23
N MET A 66 -4.43 -2.18 2.27
CA MET A 66 -3.68 -1.53 1.19
C MET A 66 -2.86 -0.31 1.66
N TYR A 67 -3.19 0.24 2.83
CA TYR A 67 -2.45 1.33 3.44
C TYR A 67 -1.42 0.79 4.41
N TYR A 68 -0.15 1.03 4.12
CA TYR A 68 0.95 0.61 4.95
C TYR A 68 1.12 1.59 6.10
N GLN A 69 1.15 1.09 7.33
CA GLN A 69 1.40 1.91 8.53
C GLN A 69 2.87 1.91 8.96
N LYS A 70 3.70 1.16 8.24
CA LYS A 70 5.13 1.01 8.53
C LYS A 70 5.91 1.22 7.24
N PRO A 71 7.15 1.75 7.33
CA PRO A 71 8.03 1.87 6.18
C PRO A 71 8.16 0.55 5.42
N GLN A 72 7.94 0.61 4.11
CA GLN A 72 8.14 -0.51 3.20
C GLN A 72 9.42 -0.31 2.41
N GLY A 73 9.98 -1.40 1.89
CA GLY A 73 11.10 -1.34 0.97
C GLY A 73 10.68 -0.75 -0.38
N LYS A 74 11.67 -0.37 -1.20
CA LYS A 74 11.44 0.22 -2.54
C LYS A 74 10.60 -0.65 -3.48
N LYS A 75 10.65 -1.98 -3.28
CA LYS A 75 9.85 -2.96 -4.02
C LYS A 75 9.07 -3.84 -3.05
N ILE A 76 7.76 -3.80 -3.16
CA ILE A 76 6.85 -4.60 -2.35
C ILE A 76 6.42 -5.80 -3.18
N ILE A 77 6.82 -7.00 -2.76
CA ILE A 77 6.50 -8.27 -3.40
C ILE A 77 5.31 -8.87 -2.65
N ASN A 78 4.14 -8.85 -3.27
CA ASN A 78 2.93 -9.45 -2.73
C ASN A 78 2.66 -10.79 -3.41
N VAL A 79 2.81 -11.90 -2.68
CA VAL A 79 2.56 -13.26 -3.18
C VAL A 79 1.14 -13.68 -2.85
N CYS A 80 0.38 -14.14 -3.84
CA CYS A 80 -0.98 -14.63 -3.63
C CYS A 80 -0.94 -16.01 -2.98
N THR A 81 -1.68 -16.18 -1.87
CA THR A 81 -1.75 -17.45 -1.12
C THR A 81 -3.17 -18.06 -1.07
N SER A 82 -4.12 -17.50 -1.80
CA SER A 82 -5.47 -18.07 -1.91
C SER A 82 -5.50 -19.37 -2.73
N ILE A 83 -6.64 -20.07 -2.69
CA ILE A 83 -6.82 -21.46 -3.15
C ILE A 83 -6.14 -21.83 -4.47
N SER A 84 -6.32 -21.04 -5.55
CA SER A 84 -5.76 -21.37 -6.86
C SER A 84 -4.23 -21.31 -6.88
N CYS A 85 -3.63 -20.36 -6.15
CA CYS A 85 -2.17 -20.28 -6.01
C CYS A 85 -1.64 -21.34 -5.06
N TYR A 86 -2.41 -21.65 -4.01
CA TYR A 86 -2.09 -22.72 -3.07
C TYR A 86 -2.02 -24.09 -3.76
N LEU A 87 -3.02 -24.43 -4.59
CA LEU A 87 -3.02 -25.65 -5.41
C LEU A 87 -1.85 -25.73 -6.41
N ARG A 88 -1.25 -24.58 -6.74
CA ARG A 88 -0.05 -24.46 -7.59
C ARG A 88 1.25 -24.31 -6.77
N ASN A 89 1.20 -24.65 -5.48
CA ASN A 89 2.32 -24.63 -4.55
C ASN A 89 2.97 -23.24 -4.37
N CYS A 90 2.15 -22.22 -4.10
CA CYS A 90 2.66 -20.88 -3.79
C CYS A 90 3.60 -20.83 -2.58
N ASP A 91 3.51 -21.78 -1.65
CA ASP A 91 4.40 -21.86 -0.48
C ASP A 91 5.86 -22.13 -0.87
N ALA A 92 6.10 -22.90 -1.94
CA ALA A 92 7.44 -23.07 -2.50
C ALA A 92 7.99 -21.75 -3.06
N LEU A 93 7.14 -20.92 -3.69
CA LEU A 93 7.53 -19.60 -4.17
C LEU A 93 7.87 -18.66 -3.00
N VAL A 94 7.04 -18.63 -1.95
CA VAL A 94 7.32 -17.83 -0.74
C VAL A 94 8.63 -18.28 -0.11
N SER A 95 8.84 -19.57 0.08
CA SER A 95 10.06 -20.13 0.68
C SER A 95 11.31 -19.78 -0.14
N HIS A 96 11.22 -19.85 -1.47
CA HIS A 96 12.31 -19.45 -2.37
C HIS A 96 12.66 -17.96 -2.22
N LEU A 97 11.65 -17.09 -2.10
CA LEU A 97 11.84 -15.65 -1.90
C LEU A 97 12.43 -15.36 -0.51
N GLU A 98 11.95 -16.03 0.54
CA GLU A 98 12.51 -15.88 1.90
C GLU A 98 14.00 -16.26 1.93
N GLN A 99 14.37 -17.38 1.29
CA GLN A 99 15.77 -17.82 1.22
C GLN A 99 16.64 -16.85 0.40
N ARG A 100 16.14 -16.36 -0.73
CA ARG A 100 16.90 -15.49 -1.63
C ARG A 100 17.11 -14.08 -1.05
N LEU A 101 16.11 -13.56 -0.35
CA LEU A 101 16.15 -12.21 0.23
C LEU A 101 16.69 -12.21 1.67
N GLY A 102 16.73 -13.37 2.33
CA GLY A 102 17.17 -13.49 3.72
C GLY A 102 16.20 -12.89 4.73
N ILE A 103 14.90 -12.82 4.40
CA ILE A 103 13.83 -12.27 5.24
C ILE A 103 12.64 -13.23 5.31
N LYS A 104 11.73 -13.01 6.26
CA LYS A 104 10.44 -13.71 6.33
C LYS A 104 9.31 -12.92 5.69
N ARG A 105 8.19 -13.61 5.41
CA ARG A 105 6.94 -12.94 5.04
C ARG A 105 6.56 -11.89 6.12
N GLY A 106 6.14 -10.72 5.70
CA GLY A 106 5.85 -9.54 6.53
C GLY A 106 7.07 -8.68 6.85
N GLU A 107 8.28 -9.05 6.42
CA GLU A 107 9.51 -8.32 6.72
C GLU A 107 10.04 -7.55 5.51
N THR A 108 10.91 -6.58 5.82
CA THR A 108 11.65 -5.77 4.85
C THR A 108 13.14 -6.06 4.99
N THR A 109 13.85 -6.15 3.87
CA THR A 109 15.30 -6.36 3.85
C THR A 109 16.04 -5.22 4.54
N ALA A 110 17.19 -5.52 5.15
CA ALA A 110 17.98 -4.53 5.89
C ALA A 110 18.51 -3.37 5.02
N ASP A 111 18.62 -3.58 3.71
CA ASP A 111 18.97 -2.55 2.72
C ASP A 111 17.78 -1.67 2.28
N GLY A 112 16.57 -1.96 2.79
CA GLY A 112 15.34 -1.23 2.46
C GLY A 112 14.88 -1.39 1.01
N ASN A 113 15.40 -2.36 0.26
CA ASN A 113 15.05 -2.53 -1.15
C ASN A 113 13.80 -3.38 -1.37
N TYR A 114 13.54 -4.37 -0.51
CA TYR A 114 12.46 -5.34 -0.72
C TYR A 114 11.62 -5.55 0.54
N THR A 115 10.30 -5.59 0.37
CA THR A 115 9.37 -6.12 1.39
C THR A 115 8.64 -7.32 0.81
N LEU A 116 8.58 -8.41 1.56
CA LEU A 116 7.88 -9.63 1.15
C LEU A 116 6.58 -9.77 1.93
N ASN A 117 5.44 -9.73 1.24
CA ASN A 117 4.12 -9.91 1.85
C ASN A 117 3.39 -11.09 1.21
N THR A 118 2.54 -11.74 1.98
CA THR A 118 1.53 -12.67 1.47
C THR A 118 0.18 -11.96 1.46
N VAL A 119 -0.54 -12.09 0.35
CA VAL A 119 -1.85 -11.46 0.16
C VAL A 119 -2.87 -12.49 -0.30
N GLU A 120 -4.14 -12.08 -0.21
CA GLU A 120 -5.26 -12.79 -0.81
C GLU A 120 -5.29 -12.63 -2.34
N CYS A 121 -6.36 -13.14 -2.94
CA CYS A 121 -6.53 -13.27 -4.37
C CYS A 121 -6.30 -11.95 -5.12
N ILE A 122 -5.38 -11.99 -6.09
CA ILE A 122 -5.07 -10.87 -6.99
C ILE A 122 -5.78 -10.98 -8.36
N ALA A 123 -6.77 -11.87 -8.46
CA ALA A 123 -7.65 -12.04 -9.62
C ALA A 123 -6.98 -12.39 -10.97
N SER A 124 -5.82 -13.05 -10.95
CA SER A 124 -5.11 -13.53 -12.17
C SER A 124 -4.91 -15.06 -12.18
N CYS A 125 -5.89 -15.80 -11.67
CA CYS A 125 -5.79 -17.23 -11.34
C CYS A 125 -5.32 -18.14 -12.49
N SER A 126 -5.54 -17.75 -13.75
CA SER A 126 -5.09 -18.49 -14.94
C SER A 126 -3.57 -18.66 -15.02
N SER A 127 -2.80 -17.76 -14.39
CA SER A 127 -1.34 -17.78 -14.42
C SER A 127 -0.73 -18.16 -13.05
N ALA A 128 -1.49 -18.88 -12.21
CA ALA A 128 -1.04 -19.33 -10.89
C ALA A 128 0.20 -20.27 -10.96
N PRO A 129 1.19 -20.12 -10.05
CA PRO A 129 1.22 -19.22 -8.90
C PRO A 129 1.65 -17.79 -9.27
N LEU A 130 1.13 -16.80 -8.53
CA LEU A 130 1.32 -15.39 -8.88
C LEU A 130 1.92 -14.57 -7.75
N TYR A 131 2.62 -13.52 -8.15
CA TYR A 131 2.98 -12.42 -7.27
C TYR A 131 2.84 -11.08 -8.03
N ARG A 132 2.71 -10.00 -7.27
CA ARG A 132 2.71 -8.62 -7.79
C ARG A 132 3.83 -7.84 -7.12
N SER A 133 4.74 -7.30 -7.91
CA SER A 133 5.73 -6.33 -7.43
C SER A 133 5.22 -4.90 -7.66
N MET A 134 5.17 -4.09 -6.60
CA MET A 134 4.89 -2.66 -6.68
C MET A 134 6.18 -1.89 -6.34
N ALA A 135 6.46 -0.83 -7.10
CA ALA A 135 7.53 0.10 -6.76
C ALA A 135 6.95 1.26 -5.93
N THR A 136 7.53 1.51 -4.77
CA THR A 136 7.25 2.71 -3.96
C THR A 136 8.10 3.84 -4.51
N SER A 137 7.46 4.84 -5.12
CA SER A 137 8.15 6.05 -5.59
C SER A 137 8.55 6.89 -4.38
N MET A 138 9.71 6.61 -3.78
CA MET A 138 10.33 7.56 -2.87
C MET A 138 10.85 8.72 -3.72
N SER A 139 10.19 9.88 -3.63
CA SER A 139 10.80 11.13 -4.10
C SER A 139 12.06 11.36 -3.27
N THR A 140 13.20 11.40 -3.97
CA THR A 140 14.53 11.75 -3.47
C THR A 140 14.52 13.05 -2.68
#